data_AF-A0A6C0BLZ8-F1
#
_entry.id   AF-A0A6C0BLZ8-F1
#
_cell.length_a   1.000
_cell.length_b   1.000
_cell.length_c   1.000
_cell.angle_alpha   90.00
_cell.angle_beta   90.00
_cell.angle_gamma   90.00
#
_symmetry.space_group_name_H-M   'P 1'
#
loop_
_entity.id
_entity.type
_entity.pdbx_description
1 polymer ?
#
loop_
_entity_poly.entity_id
_entity_poly.type
_entity_poly.pdbx_seq_one_letter_code
_entity_poly.pdbx_strand_id
1 'polypeptide(L)'
;MGKIIASLDIGIRNLAYCVMEYNPQGIAGNQFVIHDWNVLDLLSASEPYQKRKCETVYKSGKHCGQVCGQDVHDWDPTTQITLCHFHAKTVTDHQLTRVYMVKNISLYELARLAIQRLDQIDFGQCQEIIIESQPSKNPKMKNFSMILLNYLIIRYIVEKKEGAQILQEVKFINSRNKLTVYDGPYVECHLKEQHARNKYYGNVYCRYLIRNNPERVAFLTHFKKTDDLSDSFLQGAWYLLNSYRGSSSAIGYQPFPHHDNAFISDSETVSEPGTVLDPESSLIPSTSLVSTEEPTSGGPPPTHKIKIKLKQVPIGRDFLQMTKHSSTTRQTMVDYYKNQYRQLKKGYRPLPNASHYSLSNLKYILEHHQYDPQNHILLNSLHRFFGETNVEKLNLV
;
A
#
# COMPACT_ATOMS: atom_id res chain seq x y z
N MET A 1 0.65 -25.91 14.44
CA MET A 1 0.81 -25.22 13.14
C MET A 1 -0.17 -24.07 13.10
N GLY A 2 0.12 -23.02 12.33
CA GLY A 2 -0.77 -21.88 12.16
C GLY A 2 -1.88 -22.15 11.14
N LYS A 3 -2.52 -21.06 10.73
CA LYS A 3 -3.49 -21.04 9.65
C LYS A 3 -2.77 -20.74 8.34
N ILE A 4 -2.53 -21.77 7.52
CA ILE A 4 -2.00 -21.60 6.16
C ILE A 4 -3.13 -21.08 5.27
N ILE A 5 -2.86 -20.01 4.53
CA ILE A 5 -3.76 -19.42 3.52
C ILE A 5 -3.06 -19.26 2.19
N ALA A 6 -3.83 -19.10 1.10
CA ALA A 6 -3.34 -18.46 -0.12
C ALA A 6 -4.00 -17.09 -0.31
N SER A 7 -3.18 -16.05 -0.55
CA SER A 7 -3.62 -14.68 -0.82
C SER A 7 -3.32 -14.30 -2.26
N LEU A 8 -4.36 -13.99 -3.04
CA LEU A 8 -4.26 -13.71 -4.48
C LEU A 8 -4.57 -12.24 -4.78
N ASP A 9 -3.71 -11.61 -5.60
CA ASP A 9 -4.01 -10.37 -6.33
C ASP A 9 -4.15 -10.65 -7.83
N ILE A 10 -5.23 -10.15 -8.42
CA ILE A 10 -5.75 -10.66 -9.70
C ILE A 10 -5.33 -9.75 -10.84
N GLY A 11 -4.26 -10.12 -11.54
CA GLY A 11 -3.83 -9.54 -12.82
C GLY A 11 -3.85 -10.54 -13.97
N ILE A 12 -3.90 -10.05 -15.22
CA ILE A 12 -3.84 -10.90 -16.43
C ILE A 12 -2.40 -11.27 -16.80
N ARG A 13 -1.45 -10.32 -16.65
CA ARG A 13 -0.01 -10.56 -16.85
C ARG A 13 0.76 -10.80 -15.55
N ASN A 14 0.11 -10.53 -14.43
CA ASN A 14 0.67 -10.66 -13.10
C ASN A 14 -0.47 -11.12 -12.18
N LEU A 15 -0.86 -12.39 -12.29
CA LEU A 15 -1.64 -13.05 -11.24
C LEU A 15 -0.64 -13.40 -10.14
N ALA A 16 -0.61 -12.58 -9.08
CA ALA A 16 0.31 -12.76 -7.97
C ALA A 16 -0.39 -13.53 -6.85
N TYR A 17 0.31 -14.47 -6.22
CA TYR A 17 -0.22 -15.21 -5.09
C TYR A 17 0.86 -15.48 -4.04
N CYS A 18 0.48 -15.50 -2.77
CA CYS A 18 1.34 -15.84 -1.63
C CYS A 18 0.64 -16.90 -0.76
N VAL A 19 1.26 -18.07 -0.61
CA VAL A 19 0.86 -19.13 0.32
C VAL A 19 1.67 -18.99 1.61
N MET A 20 0.99 -18.71 2.72
CA MET A 20 1.65 -18.28 3.95
C MET A 20 0.86 -18.61 5.23
N GLU A 21 1.57 -18.79 6.34
CA GLU A 21 1.02 -18.75 7.71
C GLU A 21 1.67 -17.63 8.54
N TYR A 22 1.10 -17.36 9.72
CA TYR A 22 1.63 -16.40 10.70
C TYR A 22 1.98 -17.11 12.01
N ASN A 23 3.23 -16.97 12.41
CA ASN A 23 3.78 -17.46 13.67
C ASN A 23 4.02 -16.26 14.62
N PRO A 24 3.13 -15.99 15.59
CA PRO A 24 3.30 -14.86 16.51
C PRO A 24 4.52 -14.99 17.42
N GLN A 25 4.98 -16.22 17.70
CA GLN A 25 6.22 -16.48 18.44
C GLN A 25 7.48 -16.42 17.57
N GLY A 26 7.34 -16.16 16.26
CA GLY A 26 8.48 -16.01 15.34
C GLY A 26 9.28 -14.73 15.61
N ILE A 27 10.54 -14.73 15.18
CA ILE A 27 11.41 -13.54 15.23
C ILE A 27 10.80 -12.44 14.36
N ALA A 28 10.66 -11.22 14.89
CA ALA A 28 10.11 -10.08 14.15
C ALA A 28 10.85 -9.88 12.81
N GLY A 29 10.11 -9.72 11.71
CA GLY A 29 10.68 -9.72 10.35
C GLY A 29 10.86 -11.11 9.70
N ASN A 30 10.49 -12.19 10.40
CA ASN A 30 10.33 -13.56 9.89
C ASN A 30 9.14 -14.28 10.57
N GLN A 31 8.12 -13.52 11.04
CA GLN A 31 6.89 -14.06 11.63
C GLN A 31 5.89 -14.59 10.59
N PHE A 32 6.06 -14.22 9.32
CA PHE A 32 5.26 -14.74 8.21
C PHE A 32 6.04 -15.83 7.49
N VAL A 33 5.64 -17.08 7.69
CA VAL A 33 6.24 -18.22 7.01
C VAL A 33 5.63 -18.29 5.61
N ILE A 34 6.43 -17.99 4.60
CA ILE A 34 6.03 -18.08 3.19
C ILE A 34 6.40 -19.48 2.69
N HIS A 35 5.40 -20.27 2.30
CA HIS A 35 5.59 -21.59 1.70
C HIS A 35 5.85 -21.43 0.18
N ASP A 36 4.97 -20.72 -0.52
CA ASP A 36 5.10 -20.39 -1.94
C ASP A 36 4.69 -18.93 -2.19
N TRP A 37 5.28 -18.26 -3.17
CA TRP A 37 5.01 -16.86 -3.52
C TRP A 37 5.51 -16.60 -4.93
N ASN A 38 4.62 -16.24 -5.86
CA ASN A 38 4.99 -16.14 -7.28
C ASN A 38 4.05 -15.23 -8.09
N VAL A 39 4.40 -14.98 -9.35
CA VAL A 39 3.65 -14.18 -10.32
C VAL A 39 3.50 -14.93 -11.65
N LEU A 40 2.27 -15.09 -12.12
CA LEU A 40 1.98 -15.70 -13.43
C LEU A 40 1.58 -14.65 -14.48
N ASP A 41 2.19 -14.69 -15.67
CA ASP A 41 1.59 -14.12 -16.88
C ASP A 41 0.67 -15.17 -17.52
N LEU A 42 -0.63 -14.95 -17.46
CA LEU A 42 -1.63 -15.90 -17.96
C LEU A 42 -1.70 -15.92 -19.50
N LEU A 43 -0.98 -15.01 -20.17
CA LEU A 43 -0.90 -14.91 -21.62
C LEU A 43 0.44 -15.42 -22.18
N SER A 44 1.35 -15.94 -21.35
CA SER A 44 2.66 -16.47 -21.79
C SER A 44 2.58 -17.89 -22.38
N ALA A 45 1.59 -18.16 -23.22
CA ALA A 45 1.52 -19.41 -23.97
C ALA A 45 2.49 -19.35 -25.16
N SER A 46 3.43 -20.31 -25.22
CA SER A 46 4.47 -20.51 -26.25
C SER A 46 5.39 -19.31 -26.56
N GLU A 47 6.67 -19.46 -26.19
CA GLU A 47 7.80 -18.98 -27.01
C GLU A 47 7.58 -19.44 -28.48
N PRO A 48 8.00 -18.65 -29.51
CA PRO A 48 9.01 -17.59 -29.44
C PRO A 48 8.46 -16.16 -29.29
N TYR A 49 7.13 -15.97 -29.20
CA TYR A 49 6.55 -14.69 -29.61
C TYR A 49 6.50 -13.59 -28.54
N GLN A 50 7.59 -12.83 -28.44
CA GLN A 50 7.75 -11.71 -27.50
C GLN A 50 7.26 -10.34 -28.02
N LYS A 51 7.27 -10.12 -29.35
CA LYS A 51 6.88 -8.82 -29.95
C LYS A 51 5.38 -8.56 -29.72
N ARG A 52 4.90 -7.35 -30.02
CA ARG A 52 3.50 -6.93 -29.71
C ARG A 52 2.79 -6.19 -30.84
N LYS A 53 3.45 -6.01 -31.98
CA LYS A 53 3.04 -5.14 -33.10
C LYS A 53 3.16 -5.87 -34.42
N CYS A 54 2.25 -5.58 -35.35
CA CYS A 54 2.26 -6.11 -36.71
C CYS A 54 3.42 -5.56 -37.52
N GLU A 55 4.12 -6.47 -38.20
CA GLU A 55 5.38 -6.23 -38.92
C GLU A 55 5.18 -6.12 -40.43
N THR A 56 4.04 -6.59 -40.94
CA THR A 56 3.62 -6.44 -42.34
C THR A 56 3.51 -4.97 -42.74
N VAL A 57 3.87 -4.65 -43.99
CA VAL A 57 3.66 -3.31 -44.57
C VAL A 57 2.24 -3.12 -45.11
N TYR A 58 1.74 -1.89 -45.08
CA TYR A 58 0.50 -1.55 -45.76
C TYR A 58 0.66 -1.67 -47.30
N LYS A 59 -0.22 -2.45 -47.94
CA LYS A 59 -0.19 -2.69 -49.40
C LYS A 59 -0.84 -1.58 -50.24
N SER A 60 -1.54 -0.61 -49.62
CA SER A 60 -2.26 0.46 -50.33
C SER A 60 -2.60 1.65 -49.42
N GLY A 61 -3.11 2.73 -50.00
CA GLY A 61 -3.58 3.93 -49.28
C GLY A 61 -2.45 4.86 -48.79
N LYS A 62 -2.80 5.82 -47.93
CA LYS A 62 -1.90 6.89 -47.45
C LYS A 62 -0.60 6.40 -46.79
N HIS A 63 -0.61 5.17 -46.25
CA HIS A 63 0.52 4.56 -45.54
C HIS A 63 1.22 3.46 -46.35
N CYS A 64 0.95 3.34 -47.65
CA CYS A 64 1.53 2.31 -48.51
C CYS A 64 3.07 2.22 -48.36
N GLY A 65 3.60 1.00 -48.23
CA GLY A 65 5.02 0.74 -48.00
C GLY A 65 5.49 0.94 -46.55
N GLN A 66 4.70 1.54 -45.66
CA GLN A 66 5.04 1.71 -44.25
C GLN A 66 4.66 0.46 -43.43
N VAL A 67 5.46 0.12 -42.42
CA VAL A 67 5.19 -0.98 -41.48
C VAL A 67 3.93 -0.67 -40.66
N CYS A 68 3.08 -1.68 -40.45
CA CYS A 68 1.74 -1.48 -39.89
C CYS A 68 1.72 -0.93 -38.46
N GLY A 69 2.55 -1.44 -37.54
CA GLY A 69 2.66 -0.94 -36.16
C GLY A 69 1.40 -1.09 -35.28
N GLN A 70 0.30 -1.59 -35.83
CA GLN A 70 -0.93 -1.94 -35.10
C GLN A 70 -0.67 -3.13 -34.18
N ASP A 71 -1.46 -3.28 -33.12
CA ASP A 71 -1.28 -4.40 -32.19
C ASP A 71 -1.52 -5.74 -32.88
N VAL A 72 -0.69 -6.71 -32.50
CA VAL A 72 -0.76 -8.09 -32.97
C VAL A 72 -2.11 -8.75 -32.64
N HIS A 73 -2.59 -9.56 -33.58
CA HIS A 73 -3.71 -10.49 -33.40
C HIS A 73 -3.24 -11.94 -33.60
N ASP A 74 -2.33 -12.18 -34.55
CA ASP A 74 -1.85 -13.51 -34.93
C ASP A 74 -0.35 -13.51 -35.29
N TRP A 75 0.27 -14.71 -35.23
CA TRP A 75 1.63 -15.02 -35.66
C TRP A 75 1.58 -16.07 -36.76
N ASP A 76 2.38 -15.87 -37.80
CA ASP A 76 2.57 -16.84 -38.87
C ASP A 76 3.81 -17.68 -38.56
N PRO A 77 3.68 -18.98 -38.22
CA PRO A 77 4.83 -19.83 -37.94
C PRO A 77 5.69 -20.08 -39.19
N THR A 78 5.11 -20.00 -40.40
CA THR A 78 5.79 -20.29 -41.67
C THR A 78 6.78 -19.18 -42.04
N THR A 79 6.38 -17.92 -41.88
CA THR A 79 7.23 -16.74 -42.19
C THR A 79 7.84 -16.09 -40.94
N GLN A 80 7.44 -16.55 -39.76
CA GLN A 80 7.79 -16.02 -38.43
C GLN A 80 7.38 -14.55 -38.16
N ILE A 81 6.62 -13.92 -39.06
CA ILE A 81 6.13 -12.54 -38.92
C ILE A 81 4.86 -12.45 -38.08
N THR A 82 4.50 -11.24 -37.65
CA THR A 82 3.21 -11.00 -36.99
C THR A 82 2.28 -9.99 -37.63
N LEU A 83 1.00 -10.29 -37.41
CA LEU A 83 -0.14 -9.83 -38.18
C LEU A 83 -1.14 -9.15 -37.23
N CYS A 84 -1.65 -7.99 -37.63
CA CYS A 84 -2.84 -7.43 -37.02
C CYS A 84 -4.09 -8.13 -37.59
N HIS A 85 -5.23 -7.95 -36.94
CA HIS A 85 -6.51 -8.58 -37.33
C HIS A 85 -6.93 -8.32 -38.80
N PHE A 86 -6.40 -7.26 -39.43
CA PHE A 86 -6.64 -6.97 -40.85
C PHE A 86 -5.65 -7.69 -41.77
N HIS A 87 -4.34 -7.65 -41.48
CA HIS A 87 -3.35 -8.33 -42.32
C HIS A 87 -3.44 -9.86 -42.22
N ALA A 88 -3.85 -10.41 -41.07
CA ALA A 88 -4.11 -11.84 -40.91
C ALA A 88 -5.15 -12.36 -41.92
N LYS A 89 -6.21 -11.59 -42.19
CA LYS A 89 -7.23 -11.94 -43.20
C LYS A 89 -6.75 -11.87 -44.65
N THR A 90 -5.52 -11.41 -44.89
CA THR A 90 -4.89 -11.39 -46.23
C THR A 90 -3.88 -12.52 -46.43
N VAL A 91 -3.77 -13.43 -45.46
CA VAL A 91 -3.00 -14.68 -45.55
C VAL A 91 -4.00 -15.83 -45.64
N THR A 92 -4.04 -16.52 -46.78
CA THR A 92 -4.95 -17.65 -47.04
C THR A 92 -4.31 -19.00 -46.82
N ASP A 93 -3.00 -19.10 -47.05
CA ASP A 93 -2.34 -20.40 -47.30
C ASP A 93 -1.50 -20.89 -46.10
N HIS A 94 -1.33 -20.07 -45.06
CA HIS A 94 -0.54 -20.39 -43.87
C HIS A 94 -1.42 -20.56 -42.63
N GLN A 95 -1.11 -21.55 -41.79
CA GLN A 95 -1.84 -21.79 -40.53
C GLN A 95 -1.42 -20.77 -39.45
N LEU A 96 -2.17 -19.68 -39.34
CA LEU A 96 -1.91 -18.64 -38.35
C LEU A 96 -2.20 -19.10 -36.91
N THR A 97 -1.32 -18.72 -35.98
CA THR A 97 -1.44 -18.95 -34.54
C THR A 97 -1.97 -17.70 -33.84
N ARG A 98 -3.04 -17.83 -33.07
CA ARG A 98 -3.70 -16.73 -32.36
C ARG A 98 -2.82 -16.16 -31.24
N VAL A 99 -2.56 -14.84 -31.25
CA VAL A 99 -1.72 -14.16 -30.25
C VAL A 99 -2.54 -13.36 -29.24
N TYR A 100 -2.35 -13.69 -27.96
CA TYR A 100 -3.09 -13.10 -26.86
C TYR A 100 -2.50 -11.79 -26.30
N MET A 101 -3.36 -10.79 -26.22
CA MET A 101 -3.12 -9.46 -25.66
C MET A 101 -4.22 -9.15 -24.64
N VAL A 102 -3.88 -8.45 -23.56
CA VAL A 102 -4.83 -8.04 -22.50
C VAL A 102 -6.11 -7.41 -23.07
N LYS A 103 -5.99 -6.65 -24.17
CA LYS A 103 -7.11 -6.00 -24.88
C LYS A 103 -7.87 -6.88 -25.88
N ASN A 104 -7.24 -7.92 -26.44
CA ASN A 104 -7.82 -8.74 -27.53
C ASN A 104 -8.34 -10.11 -27.07
N ILE A 105 -7.99 -10.57 -25.87
CA ILE A 105 -8.42 -11.87 -25.34
C ILE A 105 -9.84 -11.80 -24.78
N SER A 106 -10.70 -12.74 -25.15
CA SER A 106 -12.04 -12.90 -24.57
C SER A 106 -11.99 -13.38 -23.12
N LEU A 107 -13.13 -13.36 -22.42
CA LEU A 107 -13.21 -13.89 -21.06
C LEU A 107 -13.09 -15.43 -21.03
N TYR A 108 -13.59 -16.11 -22.07
CA TYR A 108 -13.46 -17.56 -22.23
C TYR A 108 -12.01 -18.01 -22.44
N GLU A 109 -11.29 -17.37 -23.37
CA GLU A 109 -9.87 -17.68 -23.62
C GLU A 109 -9.00 -17.39 -22.39
N LEU A 110 -9.27 -16.28 -21.68
CA LEU A 110 -8.59 -15.94 -20.44
C LEU A 110 -8.87 -16.97 -19.34
N ALA A 111 -10.11 -17.42 -19.18
CA ALA A 111 -10.47 -18.47 -18.24
C ALA A 111 -9.74 -19.79 -18.53
N ARG A 112 -9.73 -20.22 -19.81
CA ARG A 112 -9.05 -21.45 -20.25
C ARG A 112 -7.56 -21.40 -19.93
N LEU A 113 -6.87 -20.30 -20.27
CA LEU A 113 -5.44 -20.16 -19.98
C LEU A 113 -5.16 -20.04 -18.47
N ALA A 114 -6.02 -19.35 -17.71
CA ALA A 114 -5.85 -19.21 -16.27
C ALA A 114 -5.96 -20.54 -15.53
N ILE A 115 -6.97 -21.36 -15.85
CA ILE A 115 -7.17 -22.69 -15.27
C ILE A 115 -5.96 -23.59 -15.57
N GLN A 116 -5.50 -23.60 -16.84
CA GLN A 116 -4.30 -24.35 -17.25
C GLN A 116 -3.00 -23.96 -16.50
N ARG A 117 -2.95 -22.78 -15.87
CA ARG A 117 -1.82 -22.35 -15.01
C ARG A 117 -2.09 -22.56 -13.53
N LEU A 118 -3.34 -22.47 -13.09
CA LEU A 118 -3.73 -22.68 -11.70
C LEU A 118 -3.87 -24.17 -11.32
N ASP A 119 -3.99 -25.08 -12.30
CA ASP A 119 -3.84 -26.52 -12.10
C ASP A 119 -2.37 -26.92 -11.81
N GLN A 120 -1.40 -26.06 -12.19
CA GLN A 120 0.04 -26.28 -11.96
C GLN A 120 0.50 -25.84 -10.56
N ILE A 121 -0.38 -25.19 -9.77
CA ILE A 121 -0.12 -24.77 -8.39
C ILE A 121 -0.98 -25.64 -7.47
N ASP A 122 -0.42 -26.05 -6.33
CA ASP A 122 -1.21 -26.73 -5.30
C ASP A 122 -1.57 -25.82 -4.13
N PHE A 123 -2.87 -25.63 -3.94
CA PHE A 123 -3.44 -24.97 -2.77
C PHE A 123 -4.01 -25.96 -1.74
N GLY A 124 -3.76 -27.27 -1.86
CA GLY A 124 -4.37 -28.30 -1.01
C GLY A 124 -4.05 -28.14 0.49
N GLN A 125 -2.87 -27.60 0.81
CA GLN A 125 -2.45 -27.24 2.18
C GLN A 125 -3.18 -26.02 2.79
N CYS A 126 -3.92 -25.24 2.00
CA CYS A 126 -4.51 -23.98 2.44
C CYS A 126 -5.86 -24.21 3.15
N GLN A 127 -6.03 -23.65 4.35
CA GLN A 127 -7.29 -23.66 5.09
C GLN A 127 -8.31 -22.68 4.47
N GLU A 128 -7.83 -21.59 3.87
CA GLU A 128 -8.64 -20.62 3.15
C GLU A 128 -7.87 -20.02 1.97
N ILE A 129 -8.61 -19.54 0.97
CA ILE A 129 -8.06 -18.75 -0.14
C ILE A 129 -8.75 -17.38 -0.16
N ILE A 130 -7.97 -16.30 -0.15
CA ILE A 130 -8.46 -14.92 -0.11
C ILE A 130 -8.10 -14.17 -1.40
N ILE A 131 -9.05 -13.42 -1.95
CA ILE A 131 -8.94 -12.76 -3.26
C ILE A 131 -9.19 -11.24 -3.12
N GLU A 132 -8.37 -10.41 -3.76
CA GLU A 132 -8.60 -8.96 -3.74
C GLU A 132 -9.90 -8.57 -4.49
N SER A 133 -10.75 -7.80 -3.81
CA SER A 133 -12.02 -7.26 -4.35
C SER A 133 -11.80 -6.26 -5.48
N GLN A 134 -11.90 -6.73 -6.72
CA GLN A 134 -11.73 -5.91 -7.93
C GLN A 134 -12.80 -4.80 -8.06
N PRO A 135 -12.42 -3.56 -8.45
CA PRO A 135 -13.31 -2.42 -8.50
C PRO A 135 -14.36 -2.52 -9.62
N SER A 136 -15.58 -2.05 -9.37
CA SER A 136 -16.70 -2.08 -10.34
C SER A 136 -16.41 -1.40 -11.68
N LYS A 137 -15.50 -0.42 -11.71
CA LYS A 137 -15.03 0.25 -12.94
C LYS A 137 -14.12 -0.60 -13.82
N ASN A 138 -13.76 -1.82 -13.40
CA ASN A 138 -12.99 -2.78 -14.19
C ASN A 138 -13.77 -4.10 -14.36
N PRO A 139 -14.81 -4.13 -15.23
CA PRO A 139 -15.70 -5.28 -15.35
C PRO A 139 -14.98 -6.55 -15.85
N LYS A 140 -13.92 -6.42 -16.67
CA LYS A 140 -13.15 -7.57 -17.13
C LYS A 140 -12.46 -8.28 -15.96
N MET A 141 -11.78 -7.53 -15.09
CA MET A 141 -11.10 -8.11 -13.93
C MET A 141 -12.08 -8.60 -12.86
N LYS A 142 -13.20 -7.90 -12.64
CA LYS A 142 -14.25 -8.38 -11.74
C LYS A 142 -14.88 -9.70 -12.23
N ASN A 143 -15.22 -9.81 -13.52
CA ASN A 143 -15.77 -11.06 -14.05
C ASN A 143 -14.72 -12.18 -14.04
N PHE A 144 -13.46 -11.87 -14.29
CA PHE A 144 -12.37 -12.83 -14.20
C PHE A 144 -12.15 -13.32 -12.76
N SER A 145 -12.19 -12.46 -11.75
CA SER A 145 -12.06 -12.90 -10.35
C SER A 145 -13.24 -13.78 -9.89
N MET A 146 -14.44 -13.61 -10.45
CA MET A 146 -15.56 -14.54 -10.22
C MET A 146 -15.33 -15.91 -10.88
N ILE A 147 -14.69 -15.96 -12.05
CA ILE A 147 -14.28 -17.24 -12.67
C ILE A 147 -13.24 -17.95 -11.81
N LEU A 148 -12.26 -17.22 -11.26
CA LEU A 148 -11.26 -17.79 -10.37
C LEU A 148 -11.86 -18.31 -9.06
N LEU A 149 -12.80 -17.57 -8.45
CA LEU A 149 -13.60 -18.06 -7.32
C LEU A 149 -14.26 -19.41 -7.64
N ASN A 150 -15.00 -19.47 -8.74
CA ASN A 150 -15.74 -20.67 -9.12
C ASN A 150 -14.82 -21.85 -9.39
N TYR A 151 -13.70 -21.64 -10.10
CA TYR A 151 -12.68 -22.66 -10.32
C TYR A 151 -12.11 -23.20 -9.00
N LEU A 152 -11.72 -22.33 -8.07
CA LEU A 152 -11.14 -22.74 -6.79
C LEU A 152 -12.14 -23.54 -5.93
N ILE A 153 -13.40 -23.10 -5.87
CA ILE A 153 -14.47 -23.84 -5.18
C ILE A 153 -14.67 -25.22 -5.81
N ILE A 154 -14.77 -25.30 -7.15
CA ILE A 154 -14.97 -26.58 -7.84
C ILE A 154 -13.77 -27.52 -7.59
N ARG A 155 -12.55 -27.08 -7.90
CA ARG A 155 -11.34 -27.93 -7.86
C ARG A 155 -10.98 -28.40 -6.44
N TYR A 156 -11.08 -27.52 -5.45
CA TYR A 156 -10.57 -27.80 -4.09
C TYR A 156 -11.66 -28.15 -3.07
N ILE A 157 -12.91 -27.66 -3.20
CA ILE A 157 -13.99 -27.94 -2.23
C ILE A 157 -14.95 -29.03 -2.74
N VAL A 158 -15.36 -28.99 -4.02
CA VAL A 158 -16.36 -29.91 -4.59
C VAL A 158 -15.72 -31.20 -5.09
N GLU A 159 -14.75 -31.11 -6.00
CA GLU A 159 -14.01 -32.25 -6.55
C GLU A 159 -13.04 -32.87 -5.53
N LYS A 160 -12.63 -32.10 -4.52
CA LYS A 160 -11.68 -32.50 -3.46
C LYS A 160 -10.42 -33.16 -4.03
N LYS A 161 -9.70 -32.44 -4.90
CA LYS A 161 -8.32 -32.76 -5.34
C LYS A 161 -7.53 -33.37 -4.17
N GLU A 162 -6.83 -34.49 -4.38
CA GLU A 162 -6.21 -35.24 -3.29
C GLU A 162 -5.32 -34.33 -2.40
N GLY A 163 -5.51 -34.43 -1.08
CA GLY A 163 -4.90 -33.52 -0.09
C GLY A 163 -5.74 -32.28 0.27
N ALA A 164 -6.65 -31.81 -0.60
CA ALA A 164 -7.41 -30.55 -0.42
C ALA A 164 -8.51 -30.56 0.66
N GLN A 165 -8.58 -31.59 1.51
CA GLN A 165 -9.61 -31.72 2.58
C GLN A 165 -9.53 -30.61 3.64
N ILE A 166 -8.49 -29.78 3.61
CA ILE A 166 -8.19 -28.71 4.56
C ILE A 166 -8.93 -27.40 4.23
N LEU A 167 -9.28 -27.18 2.94
CA LEU A 167 -9.87 -25.92 2.46
C LEU A 167 -11.33 -25.76 2.91
N GLN A 168 -11.58 -24.72 3.71
CA GLN A 168 -12.90 -24.41 4.27
C GLN A 168 -13.64 -23.32 3.49
N GLU A 169 -12.95 -22.28 3.00
CA GLU A 169 -13.59 -21.12 2.37
C GLU A 169 -12.69 -20.45 1.31
N VAL A 170 -13.29 -20.01 0.21
CA VAL A 170 -12.69 -19.07 -0.75
C VAL A 170 -13.47 -17.76 -0.70
N LYS A 171 -12.81 -16.65 -0.31
CA LYS A 171 -13.52 -15.39 0.03
C LYS A 171 -12.86 -14.13 -0.54
N PHE A 172 -13.69 -13.10 -0.73
CA PHE A 172 -13.24 -11.78 -1.19
C PHE A 172 -12.97 -10.84 -0.02
N ILE A 173 -11.86 -10.11 -0.09
CA ILE A 173 -11.48 -9.13 0.94
C ILE A 173 -11.09 -7.79 0.32
N ASN A 174 -11.06 -6.75 1.15
CA ASN A 174 -10.97 -5.36 0.69
C ASN A 174 -9.54 -4.81 0.77
N SER A 175 -9.05 -4.27 -0.35
CA SER A 175 -7.67 -3.81 -0.53
C SER A 175 -7.25 -2.61 0.32
N ARG A 176 -8.20 -1.86 0.91
CA ARG A 176 -7.94 -0.66 1.72
C ARG A 176 -6.92 -0.88 2.84
N ASN A 177 -6.93 -2.07 3.45
CA ASN A 177 -6.26 -2.29 4.73
C ASN A 177 -4.87 -2.94 4.60
N LYS A 178 -4.44 -3.38 3.41
CA LYS A 178 -3.16 -4.11 3.25
C LYS A 178 -1.92 -3.30 3.67
N LEU A 179 -2.00 -1.97 3.70
CA LEU A 179 -0.93 -1.12 4.22
C LEU A 179 -0.97 -0.90 5.76
N THR A 180 -2.02 -1.32 6.47
CA THR A 180 -2.16 -1.10 7.93
C THR A 180 -1.53 -2.21 8.78
N VAL A 181 -0.79 -3.12 8.16
CA VAL A 181 -0.01 -4.17 8.85
C VAL A 181 1.34 -3.68 9.36
N TYR A 182 1.80 -2.54 8.82
CA TYR A 182 3.14 -2.05 9.06
C TYR A 182 3.29 -1.47 10.46
N ASP A 183 4.18 -2.08 11.23
CA ASP A 183 4.54 -1.79 12.62
C ASP A 183 5.92 -1.13 12.76
N GLY A 184 6.61 -0.89 11.64
CA GLY A 184 7.97 -0.38 11.59
C GLY A 184 8.16 1.13 11.81
N PRO A 185 9.42 1.61 11.67
CA PRO A 185 9.78 3.01 11.84
C PRO A 185 9.13 3.93 10.78
N TYR A 186 9.24 5.25 10.94
CA TYR A 186 8.71 6.17 9.95
C TYR A 186 9.44 6.05 8.60
N VAL A 187 8.68 5.94 7.51
CA VAL A 187 9.19 5.92 6.13
C VAL A 187 8.78 7.22 5.42
N GLU A 188 9.75 8.04 5.05
CA GLU A 188 9.51 9.24 4.24
C GLU A 188 9.12 8.87 2.81
N CYS A 189 8.28 9.70 2.17
CA CYS A 189 7.88 9.50 0.78
C CYS A 189 7.55 10.84 0.12
N HIS A 190 8.38 11.28 -0.83
CA HIS A 190 8.21 12.55 -1.53
C HIS A 190 7.23 12.50 -2.73
N LEU A 191 6.65 11.32 -3.02
CA LEU A 191 5.70 11.13 -4.13
C LEU A 191 4.39 11.88 -3.85
N LYS A 192 3.88 12.61 -4.87
CA LYS A 192 2.70 13.48 -4.73
C LYS A 192 1.37 12.71 -4.79
N GLU A 193 1.25 11.74 -5.70
CA GLU A 193 -0.01 11.03 -5.93
C GLU A 193 -0.21 9.85 -5.01
N GLN A 194 -1.42 9.70 -4.44
CA GLN A 194 -1.72 8.66 -3.46
C GLN A 194 -1.57 7.23 -4.01
N HIS A 195 -1.83 7.01 -5.31
CA HIS A 195 -1.63 5.69 -5.91
C HIS A 195 -0.13 5.32 -6.01
N ALA A 196 0.71 6.27 -6.42
CA ALA A 196 2.17 6.08 -6.45
C ALA A 196 2.74 5.91 -5.03
N ARG A 197 2.25 6.69 -4.04
CA ARG A 197 2.60 6.51 -2.62
C ARG A 197 2.22 5.12 -2.11
N ASN A 198 1.02 4.63 -2.43
CA ASN A 198 0.58 3.29 -2.01
C ASN A 198 1.50 2.19 -2.58
N LYS A 199 1.88 2.26 -3.86
CA LYS A 199 2.84 1.31 -4.47
C LYS A 199 4.22 1.39 -3.80
N TYR A 200 4.71 2.59 -3.51
CA TYR A 200 5.98 2.77 -2.79
C TYR A 200 5.93 2.14 -1.38
N TYR A 201 4.91 2.49 -0.58
CA TYR A 201 4.76 1.96 0.77
C TYR A 201 4.56 0.44 0.78
N GLY A 202 3.77 -0.13 -0.15
CA GLY A 202 3.58 -1.58 -0.24
C GLY A 202 4.91 -2.33 -0.38
N ASN A 203 5.79 -1.86 -1.27
CA ASN A 203 7.11 -2.44 -1.45
C ASN A 203 8.01 -2.33 -0.21
N VAL A 204 8.06 -1.16 0.43
CA VAL A 204 8.89 -0.95 1.63
C VAL A 204 8.36 -1.76 2.82
N TYR A 205 7.03 -1.79 3.01
CA TYR A 205 6.38 -2.48 4.12
C TYR A 205 6.48 -4.00 3.97
N CYS A 206 6.34 -4.53 2.75
CA CYS A 206 6.58 -5.95 2.47
C CYS A 206 8.03 -6.33 2.80
N ARG A 207 9.02 -5.61 2.25
CA ARG A 207 10.46 -5.83 2.55
C ARG A 207 10.75 -5.80 4.05
N TYR A 208 10.19 -4.84 4.80
CA TYR A 208 10.39 -4.75 6.24
C TYR A 208 9.81 -5.97 7.00
N LEU A 209 8.64 -6.48 6.60
CA LEU A 209 8.01 -7.62 7.27
C LEU A 209 8.69 -8.98 6.98
N ILE A 210 9.47 -9.07 5.89
CA ILE A 210 10.27 -10.25 5.53
C ILE A 210 11.79 -10.06 5.73
N ARG A 211 12.21 -8.95 6.36
CA ARG A 211 13.62 -8.50 6.42
C ARG A 211 14.62 -9.53 6.96
N ASN A 212 14.17 -10.43 7.84
CA ASN A 212 14.99 -11.48 8.45
C ASN A 212 14.88 -12.82 7.69
N ASN A 213 14.45 -12.76 6.43
CA ASN A 213 14.41 -13.88 5.49
C ASN A 213 15.11 -13.46 4.18
N PRO A 214 16.45 -13.60 4.09
CA PRO A 214 17.23 -13.03 2.99
C PRO A 214 16.86 -13.65 1.62
N GLU A 215 16.45 -14.92 1.58
CA GLU A 215 15.99 -15.58 0.36
C GLU A 215 14.72 -14.93 -0.19
N ARG A 216 13.72 -14.67 0.67
CA ARG A 216 12.46 -14.02 0.26
C ARG A 216 12.68 -12.53 -0.06
N VAL A 217 13.62 -11.85 0.58
CA VAL A 217 14.06 -10.49 0.18
C VAL A 217 14.71 -10.52 -1.20
N ALA A 218 15.66 -11.40 -1.45
CA ALA A 218 16.35 -11.54 -2.74
C ALA A 218 15.36 -11.90 -3.87
N PHE A 219 14.46 -12.85 -3.62
CA PHE A 219 13.36 -13.20 -4.51
C PHE A 219 12.52 -11.97 -4.87
N LEU A 220 12.04 -11.21 -3.86
CA LEU A 220 11.28 -9.98 -4.11
C LEU A 220 12.08 -8.97 -4.93
N THR A 221 13.41 -8.83 -4.74
CA THR A 221 14.22 -7.90 -5.55
C THR A 221 14.45 -8.34 -7.00
N HIS A 222 14.30 -9.63 -7.31
CA HIS A 222 14.53 -10.16 -8.66
C HIS A 222 13.42 -9.80 -9.65
N PHE A 223 12.17 -9.69 -9.20
CA PHE A 223 11.02 -9.44 -10.10
C PHE A 223 10.92 -7.97 -10.49
N LYS A 224 10.73 -7.70 -11.80
CA LYS A 224 10.50 -6.34 -12.33
C LYS A 224 9.21 -5.66 -11.82
N LYS A 225 8.28 -6.44 -11.26
CA LYS A 225 7.02 -5.97 -10.67
C LYS A 225 6.87 -6.46 -9.24
N THR A 226 7.61 -5.81 -8.36
CA THR A 226 7.62 -6.11 -6.93
C THR A 226 6.32 -5.69 -6.24
N ASP A 227 5.52 -4.83 -6.88
CA ASP A 227 4.24 -4.32 -6.36
C ASP A 227 3.12 -5.36 -6.35
N ASP A 228 2.95 -6.18 -7.41
CA ASP A 228 1.95 -7.26 -7.40
C ASP A 228 2.29 -8.34 -6.33
N LEU A 229 3.59 -8.68 -6.19
CA LEU A 229 4.09 -9.57 -5.13
C LEU A 229 3.85 -8.98 -3.73
N SER A 230 4.19 -7.71 -3.53
CA SER A 230 3.99 -7.03 -2.24
C SER A 230 2.52 -6.94 -1.86
N ASP A 231 1.64 -6.64 -2.81
CA ASP A 231 0.21 -6.52 -2.55
C ASP A 231 -0.44 -7.87 -2.18
N SER A 232 -0.07 -8.97 -2.87
CA SER A 232 -0.53 -10.32 -2.50
C SER A 232 -0.03 -10.75 -1.11
N PHE A 233 1.24 -10.49 -0.76
CA PHE A 233 1.79 -10.78 0.58
C PHE A 233 1.12 -9.94 1.67
N LEU A 234 1.04 -8.61 1.50
CA LEU A 234 0.52 -7.69 2.51
C LEU A 234 -0.98 -7.91 2.78
N GLN A 235 -1.73 -8.31 1.75
CA GLN A 235 -3.11 -8.76 1.91
C GLN A 235 -3.22 -10.00 2.82
N GLY A 236 -2.34 -11.00 2.62
CA GLY A 236 -2.28 -12.20 3.46
C GLY A 236 -1.84 -11.91 4.90
N ALA A 237 -0.79 -11.10 5.07
CA ALA A 237 -0.32 -10.63 6.36
C ALA A 237 -1.44 -9.90 7.14
N TRP A 238 -2.22 -9.04 6.47
CA TRP A 238 -3.34 -8.33 7.10
C TRP A 238 -4.42 -9.30 7.58
N TYR A 239 -4.78 -10.25 6.73
CA TYR A 239 -5.84 -11.19 7.02
C TYR A 239 -5.50 -12.12 8.19
N LEU A 240 -4.26 -12.63 8.22
CA LEU A 240 -3.74 -13.48 9.29
C LEU A 240 -3.64 -12.73 10.63
N LEU A 241 -3.10 -11.50 10.63
CA LEU A 241 -2.97 -10.69 11.85
C LEU A 241 -4.32 -10.39 12.51
N ASN A 242 -5.37 -10.09 11.73
CA ASN A 242 -6.69 -9.80 12.29
C ASN A 242 -7.42 -11.08 12.72
N SER A 243 -7.24 -12.19 12.00
CA SER A 243 -7.72 -13.51 12.43
C SER A 243 -7.14 -13.89 13.79
N TYR A 244 -5.81 -13.81 13.94
CA TYR A 244 -5.13 -14.10 15.21
C TYR A 244 -5.56 -13.17 16.35
N ARG A 245 -5.71 -11.87 16.10
CA ARG A 245 -6.21 -10.91 17.10
C ARG A 245 -7.63 -11.26 17.56
N GLY A 246 -8.54 -11.58 16.64
CA GLY A 246 -9.91 -11.98 16.95
C GLY A 246 -9.98 -13.23 17.85
N SER A 247 -9.21 -14.27 17.53
CA SER A 247 -9.09 -15.45 18.38
C SER A 247 -8.45 -15.13 19.75
N SER A 248 -7.44 -14.26 19.78
CA SER A 248 -6.77 -13.87 21.03
C SER A 248 -7.67 -13.06 21.98
N SER A 249 -8.63 -12.28 21.46
CA SER A 249 -9.63 -11.61 22.31
C SER A 249 -10.59 -12.58 23.04
N ALA A 250 -10.62 -13.87 22.66
CA ALA A 250 -11.39 -14.90 23.38
C ALA A 250 -10.58 -15.66 24.46
N ILE A 251 -9.25 -15.49 24.51
CA ILE A 251 -8.35 -16.19 25.45
C ILE A 251 -7.38 -15.17 26.05
N GLY A 252 -7.63 -14.79 27.31
CA GLY A 252 -7.06 -13.61 27.98
C GLY A 252 -5.58 -13.32 27.70
N TYR A 253 -5.31 -12.26 26.94
CA TYR A 253 -3.99 -11.90 26.44
C TYR A 253 -3.11 -11.22 27.50
N GLN A 254 -1.88 -11.72 27.67
CA GLN A 254 -0.79 -11.07 28.41
C GLN A 254 0.20 -10.46 27.41
N PRO A 255 0.65 -9.20 27.57
CA PRO A 255 1.57 -8.56 26.63
C PRO A 255 3.02 -9.06 26.80
N PHE A 256 3.72 -9.23 25.68
CA PHE A 256 5.13 -9.65 25.62
C PHE A 256 6.11 -8.51 25.98
N PRO A 257 7.35 -8.83 26.41
CA PRO A 257 8.40 -7.84 26.67
C PRO A 257 8.90 -7.14 25.40
N HIS A 258 9.41 -5.92 25.56
CA HIS A 258 10.15 -5.21 24.51
C HIS A 258 11.65 -5.54 24.58
N HIS A 259 12.26 -5.69 23.40
CA HIS A 259 13.72 -5.69 23.20
C HIS A 259 14.11 -4.67 22.12
N ASP A 260 15.40 -4.37 22.06
CA ASP A 260 15.86 -3.00 21.86
C ASP A 260 15.97 -2.47 20.41
N ASN A 261 16.06 -1.14 20.31
CA ASN A 261 16.15 -0.42 19.04
C ASN A 261 17.57 -0.48 18.45
N ALA A 262 17.82 -1.39 17.51
CA ALA A 262 18.95 -1.28 16.60
C ALA A 262 18.65 -0.23 15.50
N PHE A 263 19.42 0.87 15.47
CA PHE A 263 19.45 1.76 14.31
C PHE A 263 20.22 1.08 13.16
N ILE A 264 19.65 1.11 11.95
CA ILE A 264 20.38 0.76 10.72
C ILE A 264 20.59 2.07 9.95
N SER A 265 21.84 2.34 9.60
CA SER A 265 22.26 3.49 8.80
C SER A 265 23.03 2.99 7.57
N ASP A 266 22.35 2.92 6.43
CA ASP A 266 22.96 2.48 5.17
C ASP A 266 23.86 3.60 4.60
N SER A 267 25.18 3.47 4.77
CA SER A 267 26.16 4.36 4.15
C SER A 267 27.51 3.69 3.89
N GLU A 268 27.53 2.75 2.95
CA GLU A 268 28.78 2.20 2.39
C GLU A 268 28.97 2.66 0.95
N THR A 269 29.79 3.70 0.78
CA THR A 269 30.41 4.04 -0.51
C THR A 269 31.81 3.46 -0.56
N VAL A 270 32.14 2.83 -1.69
CA VAL A 270 33.42 2.19 -2.04
C VAL A 270 34.65 2.98 -1.56
N SER A 271 35.63 2.27 -1.01
CA SER A 271 36.95 2.82 -0.65
C SER A 271 38.09 1.95 -1.19
N GLU A 272 39.17 2.61 -1.60
CA GLU A 272 40.52 2.06 -1.71
C GLU A 272 41.53 3.10 -1.17
N PRO A 273 42.77 2.72 -0.79
CA PRO A 273 43.43 3.30 0.38
C PRO A 273 44.51 4.36 0.11
N GLY A 274 44.82 5.20 1.12
CA GLY A 274 45.98 6.11 1.10
C GLY A 274 46.31 6.83 2.42
N THR A 275 47.51 6.56 2.94
CA THR A 275 48.37 7.44 3.78
C THR A 275 47.88 8.09 5.09
N VAL A 276 48.25 7.42 6.18
CA VAL A 276 48.75 7.89 7.51
C VAL A 276 49.11 9.39 7.68
N LEU A 277 48.66 10.03 8.78
CA LEU A 277 49.49 10.60 9.90
C LEU A 277 48.73 11.59 10.82
N ASP A 278 48.48 11.15 12.07
CA ASP A 278 48.66 11.83 13.38
C ASP A 278 48.08 13.24 13.73
N PRO A 279 47.94 13.59 15.04
CA PRO A 279 46.84 14.45 15.53
C PRO A 279 47.30 15.74 16.28
N GLU A 280 46.49 16.17 17.28
CA GLU A 280 46.63 17.34 18.18
C GLU A 280 46.13 18.71 17.62
N SER A 281 45.52 19.62 18.41
CA SER A 281 44.99 19.53 19.79
C SER A 281 43.98 20.65 20.16
N SER A 282 43.22 20.40 21.24
CA SER A 282 42.84 21.35 22.32
C SER A 282 41.87 22.55 22.13
N LEU A 283 40.81 22.51 22.95
CA LEU A 283 40.36 23.53 23.93
C LEU A 283 39.66 24.87 23.54
N ILE A 284 38.37 24.90 23.86
CA ILE A 284 37.53 25.98 24.47
C ILE A 284 38.12 26.56 25.80
N PRO A 285 37.54 27.60 26.48
CA PRO A 285 36.32 28.42 26.23
C PRO A 285 36.66 29.94 26.05
N SER A 286 36.03 31.05 26.54
CA SER A 286 34.99 31.40 27.56
C SER A 286 34.44 32.85 27.41
N THR A 287 33.19 33.10 27.85
CA THR A 287 32.66 34.31 28.60
C THR A 287 32.85 35.78 28.10
N SER A 288 32.06 36.82 28.47
CA SER A 288 30.68 37.03 29.00
C SER A 288 30.41 38.55 29.27
N LEU A 289 29.16 38.95 29.65
CA LEU A 289 28.75 40.22 30.35
C LEU A 289 28.67 41.52 29.48
N VAL A 290 27.53 42.28 29.39
CA VAL A 290 26.86 43.27 30.32
C VAL A 290 27.48 44.70 30.19
N SER A 291 26.77 45.85 30.13
CA SER A 291 25.32 46.26 30.14
C SER A 291 25.15 47.72 29.59
N THR A 292 23.92 48.24 29.45
CA THR A 292 23.41 49.58 29.92
C THR A 292 22.04 49.97 29.30
N GLU A 293 21.29 50.88 29.97
CA GLU A 293 19.86 51.20 29.73
C GLU A 293 19.61 52.75 29.66
N GLU A 294 18.45 53.35 29.28
CA GLU A 294 17.08 52.80 29.04
C GLU A 294 16.29 53.39 27.82
N PRO A 295 15.74 54.65 27.78
CA PRO A 295 14.33 54.80 27.34
C PRO A 295 13.99 55.82 26.23
N THR A 296 12.90 55.58 25.47
CA THR A 296 11.73 56.49 25.31
C THR A 296 10.61 55.97 24.37
N SER A 297 9.39 56.49 24.59
CA SER A 297 8.23 56.58 23.67
C SER A 297 7.51 55.31 23.15
N GLY A 298 6.42 54.95 23.86
CA GLY A 298 5.06 54.71 23.33
C GLY A 298 4.85 54.01 21.97
N GLY A 299 4.40 52.74 22.02
CA GLY A 299 3.70 52.05 20.93
C GLY A 299 2.34 51.47 21.38
N PRO A 300 1.47 51.03 20.46
CA PRO A 300 0.17 50.44 20.80
C PRO A 300 0.32 49.11 21.56
N PRO A 301 -0.68 48.69 22.36
CA PRO A 301 -0.58 47.51 23.21
C PRO A 301 -0.30 46.25 22.37
N PRO A 302 0.58 45.33 22.84
CA PRO A 302 0.97 44.17 22.07
C PRO A 302 -0.22 43.23 21.87
N THR A 303 -0.55 42.92 20.61
CA THR A 303 -1.52 41.88 20.28
C THR A 303 -1.00 40.53 20.79
N HIS A 304 -1.52 40.08 21.93
CA HIS A 304 -1.19 38.79 22.53
C HIS A 304 -1.68 37.65 21.63
N LYS A 305 -0.83 37.26 20.66
CA LYS A 305 -0.97 36.02 19.91
C LYS A 305 -0.99 34.86 20.91
N ILE A 306 -2.19 34.33 21.18
CA ILE A 306 -2.40 33.24 22.13
C ILE A 306 -1.67 31.99 21.61
N LYS A 307 -0.41 31.81 22.04
CA LYS A 307 0.38 30.62 21.76
C LYS A 307 -0.15 29.47 22.63
N ILE A 308 -1.23 28.84 22.18
CA ILE A 308 -1.78 27.62 22.77
C ILE A 308 -0.72 26.51 22.68
N LYS A 309 0.15 26.40 23.69
CA LYS A 309 0.93 25.18 23.94
C LYS A 309 -0.07 24.13 24.40
N LEU A 310 -0.35 23.15 23.54
CA LEU A 310 -1.18 21.99 23.84
C LEU A 310 -0.58 21.20 25.01
N LYS A 311 -1.01 21.49 26.25
CA LYS A 311 -0.80 20.57 27.38
C LYS A 311 -1.55 19.28 27.06
N GLN A 312 -0.83 18.16 27.08
CA GLN A 312 -1.44 16.86 26.90
C GLN A 312 -2.17 16.49 28.20
N VAL A 313 -3.49 16.39 28.14
CA VAL A 313 -4.34 15.83 29.20
C VAL A 313 -4.98 14.55 28.63
N PRO A 314 -5.11 13.44 29.39
CA PRO A 314 -5.48 12.16 28.81
C PRO A 314 -6.92 12.12 28.31
N ILE A 315 -7.10 11.59 27.11
CA ILE A 315 -8.38 10.97 26.70
C ILE A 315 -8.54 9.67 27.52
N GLY A 316 -9.79 9.24 27.74
CA GLY A 316 -10.16 8.15 28.66
C GLY A 316 -9.26 6.91 28.60
N ARG A 317 -8.93 6.36 29.78
CA ARG A 317 -7.93 5.28 29.96
C ARG A 317 -8.18 4.07 29.08
N ASP A 318 -9.45 3.75 28.84
CA ASP A 318 -9.91 2.48 28.26
C ASP A 318 -9.63 2.35 26.76
N PHE A 319 -9.40 3.48 26.06
CA PHE A 319 -8.97 3.49 24.66
C PHE A 319 -7.46 3.56 24.46
N LEU A 320 -6.68 3.68 25.55
CA LEU A 320 -5.25 4.01 25.52
C LEU A 320 -4.33 2.82 25.86
N GLN A 321 -4.90 1.62 26.04
CA GLN A 321 -4.16 0.42 26.41
C GLN A 321 -3.68 -0.42 25.20
N MET A 322 -4.20 -0.15 23.98
CA MET A 322 -3.92 -0.97 22.78
C MET A 322 -2.87 -0.41 21.79
N THR A 323 -2.33 0.81 22.00
CA THR A 323 -1.55 1.53 20.96
C THR A 323 -0.30 2.27 21.46
N LYS A 324 0.34 1.80 22.55
CA LYS A 324 1.46 2.52 23.19
C LYS A 324 2.78 2.59 22.40
N HIS A 325 3.01 1.74 21.41
CA HIS A 325 4.33 1.59 20.77
C HIS A 325 4.32 1.84 19.24
N SER A 326 3.69 2.95 18.82
CA SER A 326 3.92 3.54 17.49
C SER A 326 3.86 5.07 17.56
N SER A 327 5.02 5.72 17.45
CA SER A 327 5.12 7.17 17.21
C SER A 327 4.57 7.54 15.83
N THR A 328 4.67 6.61 14.86
CA THR A 328 4.25 6.73 13.47
C THR A 328 2.79 7.18 13.36
N THR A 329 1.85 6.50 14.03
CA THR A 329 0.42 6.85 13.98
C THR A 329 0.13 8.27 14.48
N ARG A 330 0.79 8.69 15.57
CA ARG A 330 0.61 10.02 16.16
C ARG A 330 1.07 11.13 15.21
N GLN A 331 2.24 10.95 14.61
CA GLN A 331 2.80 11.94 13.69
C GLN A 331 2.05 11.97 12.36
N THR A 332 1.64 10.81 11.81
CA THR A 332 0.79 10.74 10.61
C THR A 332 -0.54 11.48 10.80
N MET A 333 -1.19 11.35 11.97
CA MET A 333 -2.40 12.13 12.29
C MET A 333 -2.11 13.63 12.37
N VAL A 334 -1.01 14.05 12.99
CA VAL A 334 -0.57 15.45 13.03
C VAL A 334 -0.36 16.01 11.62
N ASP A 335 0.30 15.27 10.73
CA ASP A 335 0.58 15.72 9.37
C ASP A 335 -0.64 15.67 8.44
N TYR A 336 -1.60 14.76 8.69
CA TYR A 336 -2.94 14.82 8.11
C TYR A 336 -3.68 16.11 8.51
N TYR A 337 -3.72 16.46 9.81
CA TYR A 337 -4.36 17.70 10.26
C TYR A 337 -3.64 18.96 9.77
N LYS A 338 -2.30 18.95 9.63
CA LYS A 338 -1.53 20.02 8.96
C LYS A 338 -1.90 20.15 7.48
N ASN A 339 -2.07 19.04 6.76
CA ASN A 339 -2.46 19.04 5.35
C ASN A 339 -3.87 19.61 5.16
N GLN A 340 -4.84 19.13 5.95
CA GLN A 340 -6.20 19.69 5.99
C GLN A 340 -6.17 21.20 6.26
N TYR A 341 -5.46 21.65 7.29
CA TYR A 341 -5.31 23.08 7.60
C TYR A 341 -4.63 23.90 6.47
N ARG A 342 -3.64 23.33 5.77
CA ARG A 342 -3.01 23.95 4.59
C ARG A 342 -3.99 24.08 3.41
N GLN A 343 -4.98 23.19 3.30
CA GLN A 343 -6.04 23.28 2.29
C GLN A 343 -7.15 24.26 2.68
N LEU A 344 -7.50 24.36 3.98
CA LEU A 344 -8.39 25.42 4.48
C LEU A 344 -7.88 26.82 4.07
N LYS A 345 -6.57 27.07 4.28
CA LYS A 345 -5.89 28.31 3.87
C LYS A 345 -5.82 28.58 2.36
N LYS A 346 -6.27 27.66 1.50
CA LYS A 346 -6.37 27.86 0.04
C LYS A 346 -7.78 28.24 -0.44
N GLY A 347 -8.67 28.65 0.46
CA GLY A 347 -9.99 29.21 0.11
C GLY A 347 -11.17 28.27 0.37
N TYR A 348 -11.08 27.40 1.37
CA TYR A 348 -12.24 26.59 1.77
C TYR A 348 -13.28 27.44 2.51
N ARG A 349 -14.55 27.32 2.12
CA ARG A 349 -15.70 27.73 2.95
C ARG A 349 -16.24 26.49 3.67
N PRO A 350 -16.56 26.55 4.98
CA PRO A 350 -17.21 25.43 5.65
C PRO A 350 -18.54 25.09 4.98
N LEU A 351 -18.86 23.79 4.91
CA LEU A 351 -20.17 23.32 4.45
C LEU A 351 -21.26 23.93 5.34
N PRO A 352 -22.29 24.63 4.80
CA PRO A 352 -23.26 25.35 5.60
C PRO A 352 -24.01 24.50 6.64
N ASN A 353 -24.15 23.21 6.38
CA ASN A 353 -24.94 22.27 7.18
C ASN A 353 -24.07 21.26 7.94
N ALA A 354 -22.83 21.60 8.29
CA ALA A 354 -21.93 20.71 9.03
C ALA A 354 -22.41 20.54 10.49
N SER A 355 -22.71 19.31 10.92
CA SER A 355 -23.21 19.02 12.28
C SER A 355 -22.17 19.16 13.40
N HIS A 356 -20.89 19.30 13.05
CA HIS A 356 -19.77 19.55 13.96
C HIS A 356 -18.56 20.07 13.17
N TYR A 357 -17.68 20.80 13.85
CA TYR A 357 -16.41 21.27 13.27
C TYR A 357 -15.26 20.31 13.56
N SER A 358 -14.38 20.11 12.58
CA SER A 358 -13.12 19.37 12.77
C SER A 358 -12.11 20.19 13.59
N LEU A 359 -11.14 19.54 14.23
CA LEU A 359 -10.05 20.25 14.95
C LEU A 359 -9.29 21.24 14.05
N SER A 360 -9.11 20.92 12.76
CA SER A 360 -8.50 21.84 11.78
C SER A 360 -9.39 23.04 11.48
N ASN A 361 -10.72 22.86 11.44
CA ASN A 361 -11.68 23.95 11.22
C ASN A 361 -11.71 24.88 12.45
N LEU A 362 -11.80 24.31 13.66
CA LEU A 362 -11.77 25.07 14.93
C LEU A 362 -10.50 25.91 15.02
N LYS A 363 -9.34 25.30 14.74
CA LYS A 363 -8.07 26.01 14.71
C LYS A 363 -8.06 27.18 13.71
N TYR A 364 -8.57 26.97 12.49
CA TYR A 364 -8.65 28.01 11.47
C TYR A 364 -9.55 29.18 11.90
N ILE A 365 -10.73 28.87 12.45
CA ILE A 365 -11.70 29.87 12.94
C ILE A 365 -11.08 30.76 14.03
N LEU A 366 -10.42 30.15 15.01
CA LEU A 366 -9.76 30.85 16.11
C LEU A 366 -8.54 31.68 15.66
N GLU A 367 -7.67 31.13 14.79
CA GLU A 367 -6.48 31.85 14.30
C GLU A 367 -6.79 32.98 13.29
N HIS A 368 -8.01 33.05 12.78
CA HIS A 368 -8.47 34.09 11.86
C HIS A 368 -9.61 34.97 12.41
N HIS A 369 -9.91 34.86 13.71
CA HIS A 369 -10.95 35.64 14.40
C HIS A 369 -12.35 35.57 13.76
N GLN A 370 -12.67 34.48 13.05
CA GLN A 370 -13.99 34.27 12.44
C GLN A 370 -14.96 33.62 13.43
N TYR A 371 -14.90 34.06 14.70
CA TYR A 371 -15.67 33.52 15.81
C TYR A 371 -17.08 34.12 15.83
N ASP A 372 -18.08 33.26 15.85
CA ASP A 372 -19.48 33.62 16.08
C ASP A 372 -19.92 32.97 17.41
N PRO A 373 -20.10 33.74 18.50
CA PRO A 373 -20.52 33.20 19.79
C PRO A 373 -21.96 32.69 19.81
N GLN A 374 -22.78 32.99 18.80
CA GLN A 374 -24.14 32.45 18.67
C GLN A 374 -24.17 31.11 17.92
N ASN A 375 -23.05 30.68 17.34
CA ASN A 375 -22.95 29.41 16.64
C ASN A 375 -22.84 28.23 17.62
N HIS A 376 -23.98 27.69 18.03
CA HIS A 376 -24.06 26.53 18.93
C HIS A 376 -23.27 25.30 18.43
N ILE A 377 -23.11 25.12 17.11
CA ILE A 377 -22.32 24.00 16.55
C ILE A 377 -20.82 24.23 16.79
N LEU A 378 -20.36 25.47 16.69
CA LEU A 378 -18.99 25.88 17.01
C LEU A 378 -18.71 25.69 18.50
N LEU A 379 -19.58 26.21 19.38
CA LEU A 379 -19.50 26.01 20.84
C LEU A 379 -19.47 24.52 21.21
N ASN A 380 -20.45 23.73 20.78
CA ASN A 380 -20.50 22.29 21.05
C ASN A 380 -19.25 21.55 20.55
N SER A 381 -18.66 22.00 19.44
CA SER A 381 -17.40 21.43 18.92
C SER A 381 -16.20 21.85 19.77
N LEU A 382 -16.14 23.10 20.26
CA LEU A 382 -15.10 23.57 21.19
C LEU A 382 -15.18 22.83 22.53
N HIS A 383 -16.37 22.73 23.14
CA HIS A 383 -16.60 21.99 24.38
C HIS A 383 -16.22 20.51 24.22
N ARG A 384 -16.57 19.87 23.10
CA ARG A 384 -16.20 18.47 22.81
C ARG A 384 -14.69 18.22 22.71
N PHE A 385 -13.90 19.18 22.21
CA PHE A 385 -12.45 19.00 22.01
C PHE A 385 -11.57 19.58 23.11
N PHE A 386 -12.06 20.54 23.90
CA PHE A 386 -11.27 21.23 24.93
C PHE A 386 -11.86 21.12 26.35
N GLY A 387 -13.16 20.87 26.50
CA GLY A 387 -13.88 20.89 27.77
C GLY A 387 -14.27 22.30 28.22
N GLU A 388 -15.43 22.42 28.87
CA GLU A 388 -16.06 23.70 29.28
C GLU A 388 -15.08 24.68 29.96
N THR A 389 -14.46 24.25 31.06
CA THR A 389 -13.51 25.06 31.83
C THR A 389 -12.17 25.38 31.13
N ASN A 390 -11.98 24.97 29.88
CA ASN A 390 -10.89 25.43 29.01
C ASN A 390 -11.41 26.32 27.86
N VAL A 391 -12.68 26.23 27.46
CA VAL A 391 -13.29 27.13 26.46
C VAL A 391 -13.41 28.53 27.04
N GLU A 392 -13.84 28.66 28.30
CA GLU A 392 -13.85 29.94 29.04
C GLU A 392 -12.45 30.58 29.08
N LYS A 393 -11.42 29.77 29.37
CA LYS A 393 -10.01 30.20 29.51
C LYS A 393 -9.31 30.53 28.18
N LEU A 394 -9.99 30.39 27.04
CA LEU A 394 -9.51 30.89 25.76
C LEU A 394 -9.87 32.37 25.52
N ASN A 395 -10.58 33.02 26.46
CA ASN A 395 -11.19 34.35 26.30
C ASN A 395 -12.09 34.41 25.05
N LEU A 396 -13.07 33.50 25.01
CA LEU A 396 -14.06 33.37 23.91
C LEU A 396 -15.48 33.78 24.35
N VAL A 397 -15.56 34.70 25.31
CA VAL A 397 -16.78 35.40 25.77
C VAL A 397 -16.57 36.88 25.52
#